data_AF-A0A4R7VQQ8-F1
#
_entry.id   AF-A0A4R7VQQ8-F1
#
_cell.length_a   1.000
_cell.length_b   1.000
_cell.length_c   1.000
_cell.angle_alpha   90.00
_cell.angle_beta   90.00
_cell.angle_gamma   90.00
#
_symmetry.space_group_name_H-M   'P 1'
#
loop_
_entity.id
_entity.type
_entity.pdbx_description
1 polymer ?
#
loop_
_entity_poly.entity_id
_entity_poly.type
_entity_poly.pdbx_seq_one_letter_code
_entity_poly.pdbx_strand_id
1 'polypeptide(L)' 'MRDRGSGVKRVVHPEAGELVLTFEALELPTDPGQRLCTYTAPHDSETERKLRDLATRMTISV' A
#
# COMPACT_ATOMS: atom_id res chain seq x y z
N MET A 1 -2.81 -22.88 2.62
CA MET A 1 -2.51 -21.54 2.10
C MET A 1 -2.15 -20.69 3.31
N ARG A 2 -0.89 -20.23 3.46
CA ARG A 2 -0.52 -19.39 4.62
C ARG A 2 -1.25 -18.07 4.46
N ASP A 3 -2.23 -17.83 5.32
CA ASP A 3 -2.88 -16.54 5.47
C ASP A 3 -1.81 -15.53 5.88
N ARG A 4 -1.29 -14.78 4.92
CA ARG A 4 -0.36 -13.68 5.20
C ARG A 4 -1.21 -12.43 5.35
N GLY A 5 -1.80 -12.29 6.54
CA GLY A 5 -2.57 -11.11 6.92
C GLY A 5 -1.73 -9.83 6.97
N SER A 6 -0.40 -9.94 7.03
CA SER A 6 0.51 -8.79 6.92
C SER A 6 1.90 -9.14 6.37
N GLY A 7 2.67 -8.12 5.98
CA GLY A 7 4.07 -8.24 5.60
C GLY A 7 4.65 -6.97 4.99
N VAL A 8 5.79 -7.10 4.30
CA VAL A 8 6.46 -6.00 3.60
C VAL A 8 6.50 -6.29 2.10
N LYS A 9 6.13 -5.30 1.29
CA LYS A 9 6.17 -5.34 -0.17
C LYS A 9 7.13 -4.27 -0.68
N ARG A 10 8.07 -4.70 -1.51
CA ARG A 10 8.96 -3.80 -2.26
C ARG A 10 8.44 -3.67 -3.68
N VAL A 11 8.25 -2.44 -4.13
CA VAL A 11 7.71 -2.13 -5.45
C VAL A 11 8.63 -1.12 -6.12
N VAL A 12 8.96 -1.35 -7.39
CA VAL A 12 9.63 -0.36 -8.22
C VAL A 12 8.56 0.36 -9.03
N HIS A 13 8.08 1.51 -8.52
CA HIS A 13 7.07 2.32 -9.19
C HIS A 13 7.71 3.12 -10.33
N PRO A 14 7.12 3.16 -11.54
CA PRO A 14 7.73 3.80 -12.70
C PRO A 14 8.08 5.28 -12.47
N GLU A 15 7.25 6.00 -11.72
CA GLU A 15 7.43 7.44 -11.48
C GLU A 15 8.05 7.78 -10.10
N ALA A 16 7.90 6.90 -9.12
CA ALA A 16 8.30 7.17 -7.73
C ALA A 16 9.57 6.40 -7.33
N GLY A 17 10.05 5.51 -8.20
CA GLY A 17 11.17 4.62 -7.93
C GLY A 17 10.84 3.55 -6.90
N GLU A 18 11.82 3.14 -6.12
CA GLU A 18 11.63 2.13 -5.08
C GLU A 18 10.73 2.64 -3.94
N LEU A 19 9.73 1.82 -3.58
CA LEU A 19 8.83 1.99 -2.46
C LEU A 19 8.84 0.73 -1.58
N VAL A 20 8.96 0.93 -0.27
CA VAL A 20 8.91 -0.13 0.74
C VAL A 20 7.66 0.05 1.59
N LEU A 21 6.66 -0.81 1.37
CA LEU A 21 5.34 -0.69 1.97
C LEU A 21 5.09 -1.85 2.92
N THR A 22 4.59 -1.58 4.12
CA THR A 22 3.91 -2.60 4.91
C THR A 22 2.55 -2.86 4.26
N PHE A 23 2.16 -4.13 4.14
CA PHE A 23 0.84 -4.48 3.65
C PHE A 23 0.08 -5.24 4.73
N GLU A 24 -1.23 -5.02 4.80
CA GLU A 24 -2.15 -5.81 5.61
C GLU A 24 -3.36 -6.21 4.77
N ALA A 25 -3.82 -7.44 4.90
CA ALA A 25 -4.99 -7.97 4.20
C ALA A 25 -6.02 -8.43 5.24
N LEU A 26 -7.14 -7.73 5.29
CA LEU A 26 -8.23 -7.95 6.24
C LEU A 26 -9.43 -8.56 5.50
N GLU A 27 -9.86 -9.75 5.90
CA GLU A 27 -11.11 -10.34 5.39
C GLU A 27 -12.31 -9.59 5.97
N LEU A 28 -13.24 -9.19 5.10
CA LEU A 28 -14.43 -8.47 5.55
C LEU A 28 -15.48 -9.46 6.06
N PRO A 29 -16.02 -9.26 7.26
CA PRO A 29 -16.94 -10.22 7.87
C PRO A 29 -18.29 -10.31 7.16
N THR A 30 -18.68 -9.27 6.40
CA THR A 30 -20.00 -9.17 5.76
C THR A 30 -20.05 -9.83 4.38
N ASP A 31 -18.90 -10.05 3.72
CA ASP A 31 -18.84 -10.61 2.36
C ASP A 31 -17.67 -11.61 2.23
N PRO A 32 -17.94 -12.94 2.36
CA PRO A 32 -16.94 -13.98 2.24
C PRO A 32 -16.21 -13.93 0.89
N GLY A 33 -14.89 -13.68 0.95
CA GLY A 33 -14.03 -13.56 -0.23
C GLY A 33 -13.62 -12.12 -0.54
N GLN A 34 -14.27 -11.11 0.05
CA GLN A 34 -13.82 -9.73 -0.03
C GLN A 34 -12.71 -9.46 0.99
N ARG A 35 -11.68 -8.71 0.56
CA ARG A 35 -10.55 -8.32 1.41
C ARG A 35 -10.24 -6.83 1.25
N LEU A 36 -10.02 -6.15 2.37
CA LEU A 36 -9.40 -4.84 2.40
C LEU A 36 -7.88 -5.02 2.47
N CYS A 37 -7.17 -4.54 1.46
CA CYS A 37 -5.71 -4.54 1.42
C CYS A 37 -5.21 -3.13 1.66
N THR A 38 -4.52 -2.90 2.78
CA THR A 38 -3.85 -1.64 3.07
C THR A 38 -2.37 -1.74 2.69
N TYR A 39 -1.82 -0.62 2.23
CA TYR A 39 -0.39 -0.47 1.97
C TYR A 39 0.07 0.83 2.61
N THR A 40 0.98 0.73 3.58
CA THR A 40 1.40 1.86 4.40
C THR A 40 2.90 2.04 4.29
N ALA A 41 3.36 3.28 4.17
CA ALA A 41 4.78 3.59 4.26
C ALA A 41 5.20 3.69 5.73
N PRO A 42 6.40 3.24 6.12
CA PRO A 42 6.93 3.53 7.44
C PRO A 42 7.00 5.04 7.70
N HIS A 43 6.70 5.46 8.93
CA HIS A 43 6.73 6.87 9.33
C HIS A 43 8.13 7.48 9.17
N ASP A 44 8.19 8.74 8.74
CA ASP A 44 9.41 9.52 8.44
C ASP A 44 10.33 8.87 7.41
N SER A 45 9.82 7.92 6.62
CA SER A 45 10.61 7.24 5.59
C SER A 45 10.64 8.00 4.28
N GLU A 46 11.67 7.72 3.47
CA GLU A 46 11.71 8.21 2.09
C GLU A 46 10.52 7.69 1.27
N THR A 47 10.03 6.48 1.56
CA THR A 47 8.83 5.93 0.92
C THR A 47 7.60 6.75 1.26
N GLU A 48 7.45 7.24 2.50
CA GLU A 48 6.33 8.10 2.89
C GLU A 48 6.33 9.39 2.07
N ARG A 49 7.48 10.05 1.98
CA ARG A 49 7.62 11.28 1.18
C ARG A 49 7.28 11.03 -0.29
N LYS A 50 7.85 9.99 -0.90
CA LYS A 50 7.59 9.61 -2.30
C LYS A 50 6.11 9.29 -2.54
N LEU A 51 5.46 8.61 -1.60
CA LEU A 51 4.05 8.24 -1.70
C LEU A 51 3.14 9.47 -1.62
N ARG A 52 3.45 10.45 -0.74
CA ARG A 52 2.74 11.73 -0.68
C ARG A 52 2.93 12.53 -1.97
N ASP A 53 4.15 12.64 -2.46
CA ASP A 53 4.47 13.32 -3.72
C ASP A 53 3.71 12.71 -4.90
N LEU A 54 3.61 11.37 -4.94
CA LEU A 54 2.85 10.64 -5.96
C LEU A 54 1.34 10.92 -5.87
N ALA A 55 0.77 10.91 -4.66
CA ALA A 55 -0.67 11.16 -4.44
C ALA A 55 -1.09 12.57 -4.91
N THR A 56 -0.26 13.59 -4.68
CA THR A 56 -0.55 14.95 -5.16
C THR A 56 -0.59 15.02 -6.69
N ARG A 57 0.27 14.26 -7.39
CA ARG A 57 0.34 14.23 -8.86
C ARG A 57 -0.77 13.39 -9.48
N MET A 58 -1.14 12.30 -8.82
CA MET A 58 -2.24 11.41 -9.21
C MET A 58 -3.61 11.95 -8.77
N THR A 59 -3.84 13.26 -8.74
CA THR A 59 -5.19 13.79 -8.47
C THR A 59 -6.12 13.37 -9.61
N ILE A 60 -6.74 12.21 -9.44
CA ILE A 60 -7.79 11.68 -10.32
C ILE A 60 -9.01 12.53 -10.00
N SER A 61 -9.51 13.26 -11.00
CA SER A 61 -10.79 13.96 -10.90
C SER A 61 -11.87 12.91 -10.67
N VAL A 62 -12.37 12.83 -9.44
CA VAL A 62 -13.60 12.11 -9.09
C VAL A 62 -14.78 13.04 -9.30
#